data_AF-A0A7S3QM86-F1
#
_entry.id   AF-A0A7S3QM86-F1
#
_cell.length_a   1.000
_cell.length_b   1.000
_cell.length_c   1.000
_cell.angle_alpha   90.00
_cell.angle_beta   90.00
_cell.angle_gamma   90.00
#
_symmetry.space_group_name_H-M   'P 1'
#
loop_
_entity.id
_entity.type
_entity.pdbx_description
1 polymer ?
#
loop_
_entity_poly.entity_id
_entity_poly.type
_entity_poly.pdbx_seq_one_letter_code
_entity_poly.pdbx_strand_id
1 'polypeptide(L)'
;MKLLHLDALSSLVSVPPFGILEPPSTYASGEPRVDVLQDGAPLDVLLLPGLGFDTSGNRLGRGGGYYDKALERLMQRAQDLGREPPLLVGLAYSCQVVPEVPVDKHDKKVDVLVTAAGVITFTNKSAGN
;
A
#
# COMPACT_ATOMS: atom_id res chain seq x y z
N MET A 1 1.22 6.12 9.82
CA MET A 1 2.23 5.56 8.89
C MET A 1 2.74 6.69 8.02
N LYS A 2 4.04 6.66 7.70
CA LYS A 2 4.69 7.51 6.69
C LYS A 2 5.23 6.61 5.59
N LEU A 3 5.36 7.12 4.37
CA LEU A 3 6.01 6.40 3.28
C LEU A 3 7.28 7.16 2.92
N LEU A 4 8.39 6.79 3.56
CA LEU A 4 9.65 7.51 3.46
C LEU A 4 10.50 7.00 2.31
N HIS A 5 11.13 7.92 1.58
CA HIS A 5 12.09 7.57 0.55
C HIS A 5 13.30 6.83 1.15
N LEU A 6 13.59 5.65 0.59
CA LEU A 6 14.70 4.80 1.00
C LEU A 6 15.78 4.79 -0.09
N ASP A 7 16.99 5.20 0.29
CA ASP A 7 18.18 5.28 -0.57
C ASP A 7 19.03 4.01 -0.53
N ALA A 8 19.05 3.29 0.61
CA ALA A 8 19.73 2.01 0.75
C ALA A 8 19.06 1.11 1.78
N LEU A 9 18.97 -0.20 1.50
CA LEU A 9 18.42 -1.18 2.47
C LEU A 9 19.21 -1.22 3.78
N SER A 10 20.52 -0.93 3.73
CA SER A 10 21.39 -0.88 4.90
C SER A 10 21.05 0.26 5.87
N SER A 11 20.24 1.25 5.47
CA SER A 11 19.81 2.33 6.35
C SER A 11 18.59 1.98 7.19
N LEU A 12 17.95 0.83 6.96
CA LEU A 12 16.79 0.40 7.75
C LEU A 12 17.21 0.02 9.16
N VAL A 13 16.36 0.36 10.14
CA VAL A 13 16.59 0.05 11.55
C VAL A 13 15.44 -0.78 12.09
N SER A 14 15.75 -1.72 12.99
CA SER A 14 14.73 -2.55 13.63
C SER A 14 14.00 -1.75 14.70
N VAL A 15 12.67 -1.66 14.58
CA VAL A 15 11.84 -0.92 15.55
C VAL A 15 11.06 -1.87 16.48
N PRO A 16 11.10 -1.64 17.80
CA PRO A 16 10.21 -2.32 18.74
C PRO A 16 8.74 -1.99 18.48
N PRO A 17 7.80 -2.85 18.91
CA PRO A 17 8.01 -4.12 19.60
C PRO A 17 8.21 -5.31 18.66
N PHE A 18 7.94 -5.16 17.36
CA PHE A 18 7.87 -6.28 16.41
C PHE A 18 9.19 -6.52 15.65
N GLY A 19 10.20 -5.68 15.84
CA GLY A 19 11.48 -5.78 15.18
C GLY A 19 11.43 -5.51 13.67
N ILE A 20 10.35 -4.86 13.19
CA ILE A 20 10.16 -4.53 11.78
C ILE A 20 11.27 -3.57 11.36
N LEU A 21 11.85 -3.79 10.20
CA LEU A 21 12.84 -2.87 9.62
C LEU A 21 12.10 -1.67 9.03
N GLU A 22 12.35 -0.48 9.59
CA GLU A 22 11.75 0.77 9.14
C GLU A 22 12.83 1.79 8.77
N PRO A 23 12.59 2.66 7.78
CA PRO A 23 13.47 3.79 7.51
C PRO A 23 13.43 4.78 8.69
N PRO A 24 14.59 5.22 9.22
CA PRO A 24 14.62 6.31 10.19
C PRO A 24 14.07 7.60 9.58
N SER A 25 13.61 8.55 10.40
CA SER A 25 13.01 9.80 9.91
C SER A 25 13.96 10.71 9.15
N THR A 26 15.27 10.49 9.26
CA THR A 26 16.33 11.28 8.63
C THR A 26 17.28 10.40 7.83
N TYR A 27 17.97 11.01 6.87
CA TYR A 27 19.14 10.41 6.21
C TYR A 27 20.34 10.39 7.17
N ALA A 28 21.40 9.66 6.79
CA ALA A 28 22.68 9.71 7.52
C ALA A 28 23.30 11.13 7.55
N SER A 29 22.95 11.99 6.58
CA SER A 29 23.32 13.41 6.57
C SER A 29 22.62 14.26 7.64
N GLY A 30 21.56 13.74 8.27
CA GLY A 30 20.72 14.47 9.24
C GLY A 30 19.49 15.14 8.63
N GLU A 31 19.42 15.27 7.30
CA GLU A 31 18.25 15.82 6.60
C GLU A 31 17.01 14.94 6.76
N PRO A 32 15.79 15.51 6.86
CA PRO A 32 14.56 14.73 6.93
C PRO A 32 14.35 13.94 5.64
N ARG A 33 13.82 12.72 5.78
CA ARG A 33 13.42 11.92 4.61
C ARG A 33 12.12 12.46 4.01
N VAL A 34 12.07 12.42 2.68
CA VAL A 34 10.88 12.74 1.90
C VAL A 34 9.77 11.75 2.28
N ASP A 35 8.62 12.26 2.72
CA ASP A 35 7.41 11.48 2.96
C ASP A 35 6.49 11.65 1.75
N VAL A 36 6.36 10.61 0.92
CA VAL A 36 5.59 10.71 -0.33
C VAL A 36 4.10 11.00 -0.06
N LEU A 37 3.62 10.75 1.16
CA LEU A 37 2.27 11.14 1.58
C LEU A 37 2.07 12.66 1.72
N GLN A 38 3.15 13.44 1.86
CA GLN A 38 3.12 14.88 2.12
C GLN A 38 3.75 15.68 0.98
N ASP A 39 4.92 15.25 0.50
CA ASP A 39 5.78 16.05 -0.37
C ASP A 39 5.33 16.08 -1.85
N GLY A 40 4.22 15.41 -2.18
CA GLY A 40 3.66 15.40 -3.54
C GLY A 40 4.55 14.71 -4.58
N ALA A 41 5.56 13.97 -4.12
CA ALA A 41 6.37 13.09 -4.95
C ALA A 41 5.45 12.10 -5.67
N PRO A 42 5.71 11.78 -6.95
CA PRO A 42 4.90 10.81 -7.68
C PRO A 42 5.01 9.43 -7.01
N LEU A 43 3.87 8.77 -6.86
CA LEU A 43 3.78 7.38 -6.45
C LEU A 43 2.92 6.68 -7.48
N ASP A 44 3.54 5.85 -8.32
CA ASP A 44 2.86 5.20 -9.44
C ASP A 44 2.30 3.82 -9.06
N VAL A 45 2.97 3.13 -8.13
CA VAL A 45 2.63 1.77 -7.70
C VAL A 45 2.78 1.64 -6.19
N LEU A 46 1.81 1.02 -5.53
CA LEU A 46 1.87 0.67 -4.12
C LEU A 46 1.67 -0.84 -3.92
N LEU A 47 2.67 -1.49 -3.35
CA LEU A 47 2.60 -2.89 -2.95
C LEU A 47 1.89 -3.00 -1.59
N LEU A 48 0.76 -3.70 -1.56
CA LEU A 48 -0.08 -3.85 -0.38
C LEU A 48 0.05 -5.27 0.19
N PRO A 49 0.52 -5.42 1.45
CA PRO A 49 0.55 -6.71 2.11
C PRO A 49 -0.84 -7.08 2.65
N GLY A 50 -1.15 -8.37 2.76
CA GLY A 50 -2.40 -8.87 3.34
C GLY A 50 -2.22 -10.22 4.01
N LEU A 51 -3.08 -10.53 4.97
CA LEU A 51 -3.23 -11.88 5.52
C LEU A 51 -3.96 -12.78 4.53
N GLY A 52 -4.95 -12.22 3.83
CA GLY A 52 -5.69 -12.89 2.77
C GLY A 52 -6.20 -11.88 1.74
N PHE A 53 -6.48 -12.38 0.55
CA PHE A 53 -7.08 -11.67 -0.56
C PHE A 53 -8.21 -12.51 -1.14
N ASP A 54 -9.22 -11.89 -1.72
CA ASP A 54 -10.26 -12.61 -2.44
C ASP A 54 -10.24 -12.36 -3.96
N THR A 55 -11.07 -13.10 -4.67
CA THR A 55 -11.19 -13.04 -6.13
C THR A 55 -11.92 -11.78 -6.62
N SER A 56 -12.27 -10.86 -5.72
CA SER A 56 -12.86 -9.55 -6.03
C SER A 56 -11.91 -8.39 -5.72
N GLY A 57 -10.65 -8.69 -5.36
CA GLY A 57 -9.62 -7.71 -5.03
C GLY A 57 -9.70 -7.19 -3.60
N ASN A 58 -10.57 -7.74 -2.75
CA ASN A 58 -10.60 -7.37 -1.34
C ASN A 58 -9.37 -7.93 -0.62
N ARG A 59 -9.00 -7.29 0.49
CA ARG A 59 -7.80 -7.60 1.26
C ARG A 59 -8.10 -7.59 2.75
N LEU A 60 -7.70 -8.67 3.44
CA LEU A 60 -7.73 -8.76 4.90
C LEU A 60 -6.38 -8.30 5.47
N GLY A 61 -6.38 -7.19 6.21
CA GLY A 61 -5.22 -6.71 6.94
C GLY A 61 -5.06 -7.36 8.33
N ARG A 62 -4.13 -6.83 9.14
CA ARG A 62 -3.94 -7.21 10.56
C ARG A 62 -4.88 -6.49 11.55
N GLY A 63 -5.87 -5.73 11.06
CA GLY A 63 -6.86 -5.03 11.88
C GLY A 63 -6.47 -3.64 12.41
N GLY A 64 -5.26 -3.14 12.11
CA GLY A 64 -4.81 -1.80 12.57
C GLY A 64 -5.26 -0.60 11.72
N GLY A 65 -5.88 -0.84 10.56
CA GLY A 65 -6.36 0.22 9.65
C GLY A 65 -5.26 1.15 9.09
N TYR A 66 -3.98 0.78 9.20
CA TYR A 66 -2.86 1.64 8.81
C TYR A 66 -2.84 1.94 7.31
N TYR A 67 -3.09 0.91 6.50
CA TYR A 67 -3.10 1.04 5.05
C TYR A 67 -4.33 1.78 4.57
N ASP A 68 -5.51 1.53 5.15
CA ASP A 68 -6.76 2.15 4.70
C ASP A 68 -6.71 3.67 4.91
N LYS A 69 -6.21 4.12 6.07
CA LYS A 69 -5.93 5.55 6.34
C LYS A 69 -4.87 6.15 5.42
N ALA A 70 -3.84 5.39 5.05
CA ALA A 70 -2.80 5.88 4.15
C ALA A 70 -3.29 5.97 2.70
N LEU A 71 -4.06 4.99 2.25
CA LEU A 71 -4.70 4.99 0.94
C LEU A 71 -5.68 6.14 0.80
N GLU A 72 -6.52 6.40 1.81
CA GLU A 72 -7.41 7.56 1.80
C GLU A 72 -6.65 8.89 1.60
N ARG A 73 -5.55 9.08 2.34
CA ARG A 73 -4.69 10.26 2.18
C ARG A 73 -4.03 10.32 0.79
N LEU A 74 -3.57 9.19 0.27
CA LEU A 74 -2.98 9.12 -1.07
C LEU A 74 -3.99 9.48 -2.16
N MET A 75 -5.20 8.95 -2.09
CA MET A 75 -6.27 9.23 -3.05
C MET A 75 -6.64 10.71 -3.02
N GLN A 76 -6.85 11.28 -1.81
CA GLN A 76 -7.13 12.70 -1.66
C GLN A 76 -6.00 13.57 -2.23
N ARG A 77 -4.75 13.21 -1.94
CA ARG A 77 -3.58 13.96 -2.41
C ARG A 77 -3.41 13.89 -3.92
N ALA A 78 -3.65 12.73 -4.54
CA ALA A 78 -3.64 12.59 -5.98
C ALA A 78 -4.70 13.50 -6.63
N GLN A 79 -5.91 13.55 -6.04
CA GLN A 79 -6.98 14.44 -6.46
C GLN A 79 -6.57 15.92 -6.33
N ASP A 80 -6.04 16.34 -5.19
CA ASP A 80 -5.61 17.73 -4.93
C ASP A 80 -4.53 18.20 -5.92
N LEU A 81 -3.68 17.28 -6.38
CA LEU A 81 -2.60 17.54 -7.33
C LEU A 81 -3.02 17.34 -8.80
N GLY A 82 -4.26 16.93 -9.07
CA GLY A 82 -4.73 16.62 -10.43
C GLY A 82 -3.98 15.46 -11.08
N ARG A 83 -3.63 14.43 -10.29
CA ARG A 83 -2.89 13.24 -10.72
C ARG A 83 -3.73 11.98 -10.56
N GLU A 84 -3.38 10.97 -11.35
CA GLU A 84 -3.93 9.63 -11.17
C GLU A 84 -3.43 9.03 -9.84
N PRO A 85 -4.27 8.24 -9.15
CA PRO A 85 -3.85 7.50 -7.98
C PRO A 85 -2.86 6.37 -8.32
N PRO A 86 -2.04 5.91 -7.37
CA PRO A 86 -1.14 4.79 -7.59
C PRO A 86 -1.92 3.50 -7.90
N LEU A 87 -1.33 2.66 -8.76
CA LEU A 87 -1.79 1.29 -8.96
C LEU A 87 -1.60 0.48 -7.67
N LEU A 88 -2.69 -0.08 -7.15
CA LEU A 88 -2.69 -0.87 -5.92
C LEU A 88 -2.45 -2.35 -6.24
N VAL A 89 -1.31 -2.89 -5.81
CA VAL A 89 -0.89 -4.25 -6.14
C VAL A 89 -0.78 -5.10 -4.88
N GLY A 90 -1.63 -6.10 -4.75
CA GLY A 90 -1.51 -7.16 -3.74
C GLY A 90 -0.44 -8.18 -4.13
N LEU A 91 0.40 -8.58 -3.18
CA LEU A 91 1.30 -9.72 -3.32
C LEU A 91 0.83 -10.84 -2.39
N ALA A 92 0.59 -12.03 -2.94
CA ALA A 92 0.04 -13.13 -2.17
C ALA A 92 0.57 -14.50 -2.60
N TYR A 93 0.72 -15.40 -1.63
CA TYR A 93 0.80 -16.83 -1.93
C TYR A 93 -0.58 -17.37 -2.31
N SER A 94 -0.63 -18.47 -3.07
CA SER A 94 -1.90 -19.08 -3.49
C SER A 94 -2.80 -19.47 -2.31
N CYS A 95 -2.23 -19.86 -1.16
CA CYS A 95 -3.00 -20.18 0.05
C CYS A 95 -3.62 -18.94 0.74
N GLN A 96 -3.17 -17.74 0.41
CA GLN A 96 -3.74 -16.49 0.91
C GLN A 96 -4.87 -15.98 0.00
N VAL A 97 -5.10 -16.62 -1.14
CA VAL A 97 -6.23 -16.31 -2.03
C VAL A 97 -7.38 -17.22 -1.66
N VAL A 98 -8.45 -16.64 -1.14
CA VAL A 98 -9.64 -17.35 -0.65
C VAL A 98 -10.89 -16.86 -1.39
N PRO A 99 -12.02 -17.59 -1.34
CA PRO A 99 -13.23 -17.16 -2.03
C PRO A 99 -13.75 -15.79 -1.56
N GLU A 100 -13.65 -15.49 -0.27
CA GLU A 100 -14.12 -14.24 0.33
C GLU A 100 -13.29 -13.92 1.59
N VAL A 101 -13.05 -12.63 1.82
CA VAL A 101 -12.50 -12.12 3.08
C VAL A 101 -13.49 -11.14 3.73
N PRO A 102 -13.51 -11.03 5.07
CA PRO A 102 -14.27 -9.97 5.73
C PRO A 102 -13.80 -8.60 5.29
N VAL A 103 -14.74 -7.72 4.95
CA VAL A 103 -14.48 -6.34 4.53
C VAL A 103 -15.41 -5.35 5.22
N ASP A 104 -14.91 -4.13 5.40
CA ASP A 104 -15.70 -2.96 5.76
C ASP A 104 -15.88 -2.03 4.55
N LYS A 105 -16.84 -1.10 4.63
CA LYS A 105 -17.16 -0.13 3.57
C LYS A 105 -15.99 0.80 3.22
N HIS A 106 -15.06 0.97 4.15
CA HIS A 106 -13.91 1.84 3.99
C HIS A 106 -12.70 1.12 3.39
N ASP A 107 -12.75 -0.21 3.30
CA ASP A 107 -11.64 -0.99 2.78
C ASP A 107 -11.45 -0.74 1.27
N LYS A 108 -10.20 -0.52 0.89
CA LYS A 108 -9.82 -0.30 -0.50
C LYS A 108 -9.36 -1.61 -1.11
N LYS A 109 -9.95 -1.93 -2.27
CA LYS A 109 -9.57 -3.06 -3.11
C LYS A 109 -8.20 -2.83 -3.75
N VAL A 110 -7.50 -3.92 -4.04
CA VAL A 110 -6.35 -3.88 -4.94
C VAL A 110 -6.84 -3.87 -6.39
N ASP A 111 -6.08 -3.23 -7.28
CA ASP A 111 -6.32 -3.26 -8.73
C ASP A 111 -5.73 -4.52 -9.36
N VAL A 112 -4.63 -5.03 -8.79
CA VAL A 112 -3.91 -6.21 -9.27
C VAL A 112 -3.54 -7.11 -8.10
N LEU A 113 -3.66 -8.42 -8.28
CA LEU A 113 -3.13 -9.42 -7.36
C LEU A 113 -2.10 -10.29 -8.08
N VAL A 114 -0.87 -10.30 -7.57
CA VAL A 114 0.23 -11.09 -8.09
C VAL A 114 0.49 -12.26 -7.16
N THR A 115 0.50 -13.47 -7.73
CA THR A 115 0.85 -14.71 -7.05
C THR A 115 1.88 -15.49 -7.86
N ALA A 116 2.46 -16.54 -7.26
CA ALA A 116 3.34 -17.46 -7.99
C ALA A 116 2.64 -18.18 -9.16
N ALA A 117 1.31 -18.31 -9.12
CA ALA A 117 0.52 -18.94 -10.19
C ALA A 117 0.19 -17.98 -11.34
N GLY A 118 0.38 -16.66 -11.15
CA GLY A 118 0.08 -15.66 -12.16
C GLY A 118 -0.48 -14.36 -11.58
N VAL A 119 -0.98 -13.52 -12.50
CA VAL A 119 -1.48 -12.17 -12.22
C VAL A 119 -2.97 -12.12 -12.48
N ILE A 120 -3.72 -11.57 -11.52
CA ILE A 120 -5.16 -11.31 -11.63
C ILE A 120 -5.34 -9.79 -11.64
N THR A 121 -5.99 -9.27 -12.67
CA THR A 121 -6.35 -7.86 -12.78
C THR A 121 -7.83 -7.67 -12.47
N PHE A 122 -8.14 -6.76 -11.56
CA PHE A 122 -9.51 -6.39 -11.24
C PHE A 122 -9.87 -5.14 -12.03
N THR A 123 -10.88 -5.24 -12.90
CA THR A 123 -11.43 -4.05 -13.54
C THR A 123 -12.23 -3.29 -12.50
N ASN A 124 -11.62 -2.27 -11.89
CA ASN A 124 -12.40 -1.23 -11.25
C ASN A 124 -13.16 -0.50 -12.37
N LYS A 125 -14.44 -0.85 -12.55
CA LYS A 125 -15.36 0.02 -13.30
C LYS A 125 -15.43 1.33 -12.53
N SER A 126 -14.55 2.27 -12.84
CA SER A 126 -14.84 3.68 -12.62
C SER A 126 -16.05 3.99 -13.48
N ALA A 127 -17.21 4.12 -12.84
CA ALA A 127 -18.37 4.75 -13.44
C ALA A 127 -17.99 6.18 -13.85
N GLY A 128 -18.16 6.47 -15.13
CA GLY A 128 -18.08 7.78 -15.77
C GLY A 128 -18.22 7.56 -17.28
N ASN A 129 -19.29 7.96 -17.96
CA ASN A 129 -20.34 8.94 -17.66
C ASN A 129 -21.72 8.32 -17.37
#